data_AF-A0A369T8X1-F1
#
_entry.id   AF-A0A369T8X1-F1
#
_cell.length_a   1.000
_cell.length_b   1.000
_cell.length_c   1.000
_cell.angle_alpha   90.00
_cell.angle_beta   90.00
_cell.angle_gamma   90.00
#
_symmetry.space_group_name_H-M   'P 1'
#
loop_
_entity.id
_entity.type
_entity.pdbx_description
1 polymer ?
#
loop_
_entity_poly.entity_id
_entity_poly.type
_entity_poly.pdbx_seq_one_letter_code
_entity_poly.pdbx_strand_id
1 'polypeptide(L)'
;MRTALAAMAGLASLLAIWTPALSDTLEVGRLNYAGYKRMQHCSAFVVDGGHLVTARHCLDVPPNGRMHFLEAYDRGDWAAHVELAPQRFRGSDGTDLAIACDARAANVGGLAIAGEPPRDGEVLEVLGYGAPRDQILQRATCPVKRTGDDGTLLLACRVSGGTSGGPVVRSRNGKRQVVGVAWASGPDVTLATRLEPGLPKKVCR
;
A
#
# COMPACT_ATOMS: atom_id res chain seq x y z
N MET A 1 45.16 35.59 49.79
CA MET A 1 45.23 34.28 49.11
C MET A 1 44.04 34.17 48.17
N ARG A 2 44.31 33.94 46.88
CA ARG A 2 43.33 33.89 45.78
C ARG A 2 42.76 32.48 45.68
N THR A 3 41.43 32.33 45.62
CA THR A 3 40.79 31.09 45.16
C THR A 3 39.80 31.45 44.07
N ALA A 4 40.19 31.10 42.83
CA ALA A 4 39.35 31.17 41.65
C ALA A 4 38.43 29.95 41.62
N LEU A 5 37.11 30.16 41.55
CA LEU A 5 36.17 29.11 41.16
C LEU A 5 36.04 29.17 39.63
N ALA A 6 36.51 28.11 38.96
CA ALA A 6 36.27 27.90 37.54
C ALA A 6 34.82 27.39 37.35
N ALA A 7 34.02 28.15 36.62
CA ALA A 7 32.70 27.70 36.15
C ALA A 7 32.90 26.80 34.93
N MET A 8 32.67 25.49 35.09
CA MET A 8 32.54 24.56 33.96
C MET A 8 31.19 24.81 33.28
N ALA A 9 31.22 25.41 32.09
CA ALA A 9 30.09 25.44 31.19
C ALA A 9 29.98 24.09 30.47
N GLY A 10 28.99 23.27 30.86
CA GLY A 10 28.67 22.02 30.20
C GLY A 10 28.02 22.28 28.84
N LEU A 11 28.67 21.86 27.76
CA LEU A 11 28.05 21.71 26.44
C LEU A 11 27.06 20.54 26.50
N ALA A 12 25.77 20.84 26.65
CA ALA A 12 24.71 19.88 26.40
C ALA A 12 24.51 19.74 24.88
N SER A 13 25.20 18.78 24.27
CA SER A 13 24.98 18.39 22.88
C SER A 13 23.57 17.81 22.72
N LEU A 14 22.69 18.55 22.05
CA LEU A 14 21.40 18.08 21.55
C LEU A 14 21.65 17.01 20.47
N LEU A 15 21.74 15.75 20.88
CA LEU A 15 21.62 14.62 19.97
C LEU A 15 20.15 14.57 19.51
N ALA A 16 19.85 15.20 18.37
CA ALA A 16 18.60 14.96 17.67
C ALA A 16 18.55 13.47 17.35
N ILE A 17 17.62 12.74 17.99
CA ILE A 17 17.34 11.36 17.66
C ILE A 17 16.61 11.41 16.32
N TRP A 18 17.31 11.10 15.23
CA TRP A 18 16.69 10.89 13.93
C TRP A 18 15.92 9.57 14.03
N THR A 19 14.64 9.63 14.39
CA THR A 19 13.75 8.49 14.20
C THR A 19 13.57 8.26 12.70
N PRO A 20 13.86 7.06 12.18
CA PRO A 20 13.58 6.76 10.78
C PRO A 20 12.09 7.02 10.52
N ALA A 21 11.81 7.78 9.46
CA ALA A 21 10.43 8.13 9.11
C ALA A 21 9.80 6.90 8.46
N LEU A 22 8.89 6.23 9.15
CA LEU A 22 7.99 5.27 8.53
C LEU A 22 6.94 6.02 7.69
N SER A 23 6.36 5.33 6.70
CA SER A 23 5.18 5.87 6.03
C SER A 23 4.05 6.16 7.04
N ASP A 24 3.28 7.22 6.78
CA ASP A 24 2.10 7.64 7.57
C ASP A 24 0.85 6.77 7.33
N THR A 25 1.01 5.66 6.59
CA THR A 25 -0.03 4.64 6.37
C THR A 25 0.59 3.27 6.59
N LEU A 26 0.50 2.78 7.82
CA LEU A 26 1.24 1.59 8.24
C LEU A 26 0.83 0.35 7.47
N GLU A 27 -0.40 0.26 6.99
CA GLU A 27 -0.94 -0.93 6.34
C GLU A 27 -0.58 -1.03 4.85
N VAL A 28 0.03 0.01 4.26
CA VAL A 28 0.41 0.06 2.85
C VAL A 28 1.90 -0.15 2.70
N GLY A 29 2.30 -0.91 1.70
CA GLY A 29 3.69 -1.27 1.50
C GLY A 29 4.08 -1.50 0.06
N ARG A 30 5.39 -1.61 -0.15
CA ARG A 30 5.98 -1.89 -1.46
C ARG A 30 6.03 -3.40 -1.65
N LEU A 31 5.52 -3.89 -2.78
CA LEU A 31 5.58 -5.30 -3.14
C LEU A 31 6.68 -5.49 -4.18
N ASN A 32 7.82 -5.99 -3.73
CA ASN A 32 8.98 -6.19 -4.58
C ASN A 32 9.05 -7.62 -5.09
N TYR A 33 9.49 -7.74 -6.34
CA TYR A 33 10.03 -8.97 -6.88
C TYR A 33 11.46 -8.71 -7.35
N ALA A 34 12.40 -9.52 -6.85
CA ALA A 34 13.79 -9.51 -7.30
C ALA A 34 14.07 -10.80 -8.07
N GLY A 35 14.33 -10.69 -9.38
CA GLY A 35 14.80 -11.79 -10.23
C GLY A 35 16.15 -11.47 -10.87
N TYR A 36 16.70 -12.42 -11.64
CA TYR A 36 17.94 -12.18 -12.39
C TYR A 36 17.75 -11.02 -13.40
N LYS A 37 18.40 -9.88 -13.13
CA LYS A 37 18.36 -8.63 -13.93
C LYS A 37 17.01 -7.91 -14.02
N ARG A 38 16.01 -8.30 -13.22
CA ARG A 38 14.71 -7.60 -13.15
C ARG A 38 14.39 -7.24 -11.71
N MET A 39 14.46 -5.95 -11.41
CA MET A 39 13.86 -5.36 -10.22
C MET A 39 12.54 -4.74 -10.67
N GLN A 40 11.45 -5.36 -10.29
CA GLN A 40 10.11 -4.80 -10.48
C GLN A 40 9.45 -4.66 -9.12
N HIS A 41 8.65 -3.62 -8.97
CA HIS A 41 7.85 -3.44 -7.79
C HIS A 41 6.45 -2.98 -8.15
N CYS A 42 5.55 -3.36 -7.27
CA CYS A 42 4.18 -2.91 -7.17
C CYS A 42 3.95 -2.33 -5.78
N SER A 43 2.70 -2.05 -5.48
CA SER A 43 2.19 -1.75 -4.16
C SER A 43 1.30 -2.90 -3.68
N ALA A 44 1.15 -3.01 -2.37
CA ALA A 44 0.20 -3.91 -1.74
C ALA A 44 -0.23 -3.32 -0.40
N PHE A 45 -1.27 -3.87 0.20
CA PHE A 45 -1.75 -3.40 1.50
C PHE A 45 -2.45 -4.49 2.29
N VAL A 46 -2.46 -4.33 3.60
CA VAL A 46 -3.09 -5.25 4.54
C VAL A 46 -4.52 -4.78 4.83
N VAL A 47 -5.48 -5.69 4.71
CA VAL A 47 -6.86 -5.48 5.17
C VAL A 47 -7.14 -6.27 6.44
N ASP A 48 -8.24 -5.94 7.12
CA ASP A 48 -8.69 -6.63 8.34
C ASP A 48 -8.57 -8.16 8.23
N GLY A 49 -8.05 -8.79 9.30
CA GLY A 49 -7.75 -10.22 9.32
C GLY A 49 -6.33 -10.57 8.84
N GLY A 50 -5.51 -9.59 8.48
CA GLY A 50 -4.12 -9.82 8.08
C GLY A 50 -3.97 -10.33 6.64
N HIS A 51 -4.98 -10.09 5.80
CA HIS A 51 -4.94 -10.47 4.38
C HIS A 51 -4.17 -9.42 3.58
N LEU A 52 -3.22 -9.86 2.75
CA LEU A 52 -2.45 -8.97 1.88
C LEU A 52 -3.11 -8.91 0.50
N VAL A 53 -3.40 -7.70 0.04
CA VAL A 53 -4.11 -7.44 -1.22
C VAL A 53 -3.19 -6.71 -2.19
N THR A 54 -3.24 -7.11 -3.46
CA THR A 54 -2.51 -6.45 -4.57
C THR A 54 -3.23 -6.70 -5.91
N ALA A 55 -2.67 -6.19 -7.01
CA ALA A 55 -3.16 -6.47 -8.35
C ALA A 55 -2.64 -7.82 -8.83
N ARG A 56 -3.43 -8.56 -9.61
CA ARG A 56 -3.06 -9.92 -10.06
C ARG A 56 -1.84 -9.89 -10.98
N HIS A 57 -1.74 -8.92 -11.89
CA HIS A 57 -0.58 -8.80 -12.79
C HIS A 57 0.74 -8.51 -12.06
N CYS A 58 0.70 -8.02 -10.80
CA CYS A 58 1.92 -7.86 -10.00
C CYS A 58 2.58 -9.19 -9.63
N LEU A 59 1.86 -10.30 -9.86
CA LEU A 59 2.30 -11.67 -9.61
C LEU A 59 2.75 -12.37 -10.90
N ASP A 60 2.84 -11.66 -12.03
CA ASP A 60 3.35 -12.16 -13.32
C ASP A 60 4.88 -12.30 -13.27
N VAL A 61 5.34 -13.10 -12.31
CA VAL A 61 6.73 -13.40 -12.02
C VAL A 61 6.95 -14.92 -12.17
N PRO A 62 8.20 -15.39 -12.36
CA PRO A 62 8.50 -16.81 -12.39
C PRO A 62 7.90 -17.56 -11.18
N PRO A 63 7.38 -18.78 -11.35
CA PRO A 63 6.73 -19.52 -10.27
C PRO A 63 7.62 -19.76 -9.04
N ASN A 64 8.93 -19.93 -9.23
CA ASN A 64 9.88 -20.09 -8.14
C ASN A 64 10.38 -18.75 -7.55
N GLY A 65 9.76 -17.64 -7.96
CA GLY A 65 10.05 -16.31 -7.46
C GLY A 65 9.66 -16.13 -5.99
N ARG A 66 10.16 -15.06 -5.38
CA ARG A 66 9.81 -14.65 -4.02
C ARG A 66 9.32 -13.22 -4.06
N MET A 67 8.17 -13.00 -3.45
CA MET A 67 7.55 -11.69 -3.27
C MET A 67 7.96 -11.15 -1.91
N HIS A 68 8.45 -9.91 -1.88
CA HIS A 68 8.84 -9.21 -0.66
C HIS A 68 7.88 -8.04 -0.43
N PHE A 69 6.97 -8.19 0.52
CA PHE A 69 6.12 -7.09 0.96
C PHE A 69 6.82 -6.33 2.10
N LEU A 70 7.08 -5.04 1.87
CA LEU A 70 7.70 -4.13 2.82
C LEU A 70 6.65 -3.13 3.31
N GLU A 71 6.11 -3.41 4.49
CA GLU A 71 5.06 -2.64 5.15
C GLU A 71 5.59 -1.26 5.59
N ALA A 72 4.84 -0.20 5.35
CA ALA A 72 5.19 1.18 5.68
C ALA A 72 6.57 1.64 5.14
N TYR A 73 6.99 1.10 3.99
CA TYR A 73 8.30 1.37 3.40
C TYR A 73 8.57 2.87 3.18
N ASP A 74 9.76 3.34 3.55
CA ASP A 74 10.28 4.68 3.23
C ASP A 74 11.82 4.62 3.12
N ARG A 75 12.37 4.91 1.93
CA ARG A 75 13.80 5.11 1.67
C ARG A 75 14.75 4.03 2.23
N GLY A 76 14.28 2.80 2.33
CA GLY A 76 15.07 1.65 2.82
C GLY A 76 14.65 1.16 4.20
N ASP A 77 13.82 1.91 4.91
CA ASP A 77 13.21 1.48 6.18
C ASP A 77 11.84 0.86 5.93
N TRP A 78 11.42 -0.08 6.79
CA TRP A 78 10.09 -0.70 6.77
C TRP A 78 9.66 -1.11 8.17
N ALA A 79 8.35 -1.11 8.42
CA ALA A 79 7.77 -1.56 9.70
C ALA A 79 7.75 -3.08 9.82
N ALA A 80 7.54 -3.78 8.70
CA ALA A 80 7.59 -5.23 8.63
C ALA A 80 7.98 -5.72 7.24
N HIS A 81 8.55 -6.91 7.19
CA HIS A 81 8.88 -7.60 5.95
C HIS A 81 8.20 -8.97 5.95
N VAL A 82 7.38 -9.21 4.94
CA VAL A 82 6.73 -10.50 4.70
C VAL A 82 7.23 -11.06 3.38
N GLU A 83 7.66 -12.31 3.40
CA GLU A 83 8.13 -13.02 2.22
C GLU A 83 7.14 -14.13 1.84
N LEU A 84 6.69 -14.12 0.59
CA LEU A 84 5.65 -15.02 0.10
C LEU A 84 6.06 -15.61 -1.25
N ALA A 85 5.69 -16.86 -1.49
CA ALA A 85 5.68 -17.40 -2.85
C ALA A 85 4.48 -16.81 -3.61
N PRO A 86 4.57 -16.51 -4.92
CA PRO A 86 3.46 -15.98 -5.71
C PRO A 86 2.18 -16.84 -5.62
N GLN A 87 2.31 -18.17 -5.49
CA GLN A 87 1.19 -19.11 -5.36
C GLN A 87 0.41 -18.98 -4.04
N ARG A 88 0.93 -18.23 -3.06
CA ARG A 88 0.18 -17.90 -1.83
C ARG A 88 -0.96 -16.94 -2.10
N PHE A 89 -0.91 -16.22 -3.22
CA PHE A 89 -1.98 -15.33 -3.66
C PHE A 89 -3.02 -16.11 -4.46
N ARG A 90 -4.28 -15.86 -4.14
CA ARG A 90 -5.44 -16.35 -4.87
C ARG A 90 -6.02 -15.20 -5.67
N GLY A 91 -6.19 -15.39 -6.98
CA GLY A 91 -6.87 -14.42 -7.84
C GLY A 91 -8.38 -14.43 -7.59
N SER A 92 -9.04 -13.31 -7.89
CA SER A 92 -10.50 -13.27 -8.00
C SER A 92 -10.90 -13.32 -9.47
N ASP A 93 -11.78 -14.26 -9.82
CA ASP A 93 -12.20 -14.50 -11.21
C ASP A 93 -12.68 -13.22 -11.90
N GLY A 94 -12.27 -13.03 -13.16
CA GLY A 94 -12.68 -11.90 -13.98
C GLY A 94 -12.11 -10.53 -13.59
N THR A 95 -11.21 -10.47 -12.59
CA THR A 95 -10.65 -9.20 -12.10
C THR A 95 -9.12 -9.23 -12.01
N ASP A 96 -8.48 -8.06 -11.98
CA ASP A 96 -7.04 -7.91 -11.77
C ASP A 96 -6.69 -7.76 -10.28
N LEU A 97 -7.27 -8.64 -9.46
CA LEU A 97 -7.17 -8.65 -8.01
C LEU A 97 -6.57 -9.97 -7.53
N ALA A 98 -5.68 -9.88 -6.54
CA ALA A 98 -5.15 -11.05 -5.86
C ALA A 98 -5.01 -10.83 -4.35
N ILE A 99 -5.25 -11.90 -3.57
CA ILE A 99 -5.22 -11.87 -2.11
C ILE A 99 -4.36 -13.02 -1.58
N ALA A 100 -3.37 -12.71 -0.73
CA ALA A 100 -2.70 -13.69 0.11
C ALA A 100 -3.36 -13.71 1.49
N CYS A 101 -3.94 -14.85 1.84
CA CYS A 101 -4.70 -15.05 3.06
C CYS A 101 -3.76 -15.23 4.26
N ASP A 102 -4.13 -14.62 5.40
CA ASP A 102 -3.41 -14.65 6.67
C ASP A 102 -1.89 -14.40 6.51
N ALA A 103 -1.55 -13.44 5.65
CA ALA A 103 -0.16 -13.05 5.38
C ALA A 103 0.46 -12.32 6.58
N ARG A 104 -0.37 -11.73 7.45
CA ARG A 104 -0.01 -11.15 8.74
C ARG A 104 -0.83 -11.82 9.83
N ALA A 105 -0.31 -11.79 11.06
CA ALA A 105 -1.09 -12.22 12.22
C ALA A 105 -2.34 -11.34 12.36
N ALA A 106 -3.50 -11.95 12.60
CA ALA A 106 -4.80 -11.26 12.58
C ALA A 106 -4.95 -10.14 13.64
N ASN A 107 -4.09 -10.11 14.65
CA ASN A 107 -4.01 -9.04 15.65
C ASN A 107 -3.20 -7.82 15.18
N VAL A 108 -2.50 -7.92 14.05
CA VAL A 108 -1.90 -6.78 13.37
C VAL A 108 -3.04 -6.09 12.62
N GLY A 109 -3.33 -4.83 12.98
CA GLY A 109 -4.41 -4.04 12.38
C GLY A 109 -4.31 -3.99 10.85
N GLY A 110 -5.44 -3.76 10.20
CA GLY A 110 -5.53 -3.64 8.74
C GLY A 110 -6.48 -2.53 8.34
N LEU A 111 -6.52 -2.23 7.05
CA LEU A 111 -7.50 -1.31 6.52
C LEU A 111 -8.87 -1.99 6.44
N ALA A 112 -9.87 -1.34 7.01
CA ALA A 112 -11.26 -1.75 6.84
C ALA A 112 -11.70 -1.55 5.38
N ILE A 113 -12.36 -2.56 4.81
CA ILE A 113 -12.96 -2.44 3.47
C ILE A 113 -14.27 -1.65 3.59
N ALA A 114 -14.46 -0.65 2.72
CA ALA A 114 -15.68 0.13 2.65
C ALA A 114 -16.86 -0.75 2.21
N GLY A 115 -17.98 -0.69 2.96
CA GLY A 115 -19.19 -1.43 2.60
C GLY A 115 -20.07 -0.74 1.55
N GLU A 116 -20.03 0.59 1.50
CA GLU A 116 -20.82 1.38 0.56
C GLU A 116 -20.03 1.64 -0.73
N PRO A 117 -20.65 1.47 -1.92
CA PRO A 117 -20.03 1.85 -3.18
C PRO A 117 -19.58 3.32 -3.18
N PRO A 118 -18.53 3.67 -3.95
CA PRO A 118 -18.26 5.05 -4.26
C PRO A 118 -19.35 5.65 -5.15
N ARG A 119 -19.66 6.93 -4.93
CA ARG A 119 -20.56 7.69 -5.79
C ARG A 119 -19.78 8.35 -6.92
N ASP A 120 -20.43 8.59 -8.04
CA ASP A 120 -19.86 9.41 -9.10
C ASP A 120 -19.56 10.82 -8.57
N GLY A 121 -18.39 11.35 -8.93
CA GLY A 121 -17.84 12.60 -8.43
C GLY A 121 -17.22 12.53 -7.03
N GLU A 122 -17.35 11.41 -6.31
CA GLU A 122 -16.70 11.24 -5.02
C GLU A 122 -15.17 11.28 -5.17
N VAL A 123 -14.51 12.03 -4.29
CA VAL A 123 -13.06 12.17 -4.32
C VAL A 123 -12.41 11.11 -3.43
N LEU A 124 -11.68 10.19 -4.06
CA LEU A 124 -10.90 9.15 -3.41
C LEU A 124 -9.40 9.47 -3.48
N GLU A 125 -8.58 8.72 -2.75
CA GLU A 125 -7.12 8.76 -2.88
C GLU A 125 -6.61 7.41 -3.40
N VAL A 126 -5.69 7.42 -4.36
CA VAL A 126 -4.91 6.22 -4.73
C VAL A 126 -3.54 6.33 -4.08
N LEU A 127 -3.17 5.31 -3.31
CA LEU A 127 -1.90 5.25 -2.59
C LEU A 127 -0.98 4.22 -3.24
N GLY A 128 0.31 4.53 -3.40
CA GLY A 128 1.27 3.54 -3.85
C GLY A 128 2.69 4.07 -4.11
N TYR A 129 3.59 3.15 -4.45
CA TYR A 129 5.02 3.40 -4.64
C TYR A 129 5.35 3.64 -6.12
N GLY A 130 4.70 4.63 -6.70
CA GLY A 130 4.88 5.00 -8.10
C GLY A 130 6.11 5.87 -8.38
N ALA A 131 6.64 5.78 -9.60
CA ALA A 131 7.65 6.73 -10.10
C ALA A 131 7.14 8.19 -10.06
N PRO A 132 8.03 9.20 -9.94
CA PRO A 132 9.49 9.11 -9.91
C PRO A 132 10.07 8.86 -8.51
N ARG A 133 9.26 8.90 -7.45
CA ARG A 133 9.68 8.71 -6.06
C ARG A 133 9.16 7.39 -5.52
N ASP A 134 9.58 6.30 -6.15
CA ASP A 134 9.15 4.94 -5.80
C ASP A 134 9.69 4.44 -4.45
N GLN A 135 10.53 5.25 -3.80
CA GLN A 135 11.05 4.98 -2.46
C GLN A 135 10.18 5.54 -1.33
N ILE A 136 9.13 6.30 -1.63
CA ILE A 136 8.25 6.95 -0.65
C ILE A 136 6.80 6.72 -1.10
N LEU A 137 5.89 6.50 -0.15
CA LEU A 137 4.46 6.38 -0.46
C LEU A 137 3.95 7.66 -1.15
N GLN A 138 3.43 7.51 -2.37
CA GLN A 138 2.79 8.60 -3.12
C GLN A 138 1.28 8.54 -2.95
N ARG A 139 0.63 9.70 -3.12
CA ARG A 139 -0.83 9.87 -3.05
C ARG A 139 -1.30 10.62 -4.29
N ALA A 140 -2.40 10.17 -4.89
CA ALA A 140 -3.10 10.87 -5.95
C ALA A 140 -4.56 11.06 -5.57
N THR A 141 -5.05 12.30 -5.69
CA THR A 141 -6.47 12.63 -5.51
C THR A 141 -7.22 12.29 -6.80
N CYS A 142 -8.24 11.44 -6.68
CA CYS A 142 -8.85 10.73 -7.78
C CYS A 142 -10.39 10.77 -7.68
N PRO A 143 -11.06 11.73 -8.34
CA PRO A 143 -12.51 11.73 -8.45
C PRO A 143 -13.02 10.49 -9.18
N VAL A 144 -14.11 9.90 -8.72
CA VAL A 144 -14.76 8.76 -9.36
C VAL A 144 -15.52 9.27 -10.59
N LYS A 145 -15.13 8.82 -11.80
CA LYS A 145 -15.86 9.12 -13.03
C LYS A 145 -17.11 8.26 -13.15
N ARG A 146 -16.97 6.96 -12.87
CA ARG A 146 -18.06 5.97 -12.86
C ARG A 146 -17.64 4.68 -12.16
N THR A 147 -18.62 3.90 -11.73
CA THR A 147 -18.46 2.49 -11.36
C THR A 147 -19.16 1.62 -12.40
N GLY A 148 -18.44 0.68 -13.01
CA GLY A 148 -19.00 -0.31 -13.93
C GLY A 148 -19.78 -1.41 -13.21
N ASP A 149 -20.67 -2.08 -13.92
CA ASP A 149 -21.49 -3.18 -13.39
C ASP A 149 -20.65 -4.39 -12.94
N ASP A 150 -19.44 -4.53 -13.49
CA ASP A 150 -18.43 -5.52 -13.14
C ASP A 150 -17.62 -5.15 -11.88
N GLY A 151 -17.92 -4.01 -11.25
CA GLY A 151 -17.18 -3.48 -10.11
C GLY A 151 -15.89 -2.73 -10.49
N THR A 152 -15.63 -2.49 -11.77
CA THR A 152 -14.50 -1.66 -12.21
C THR A 152 -14.76 -0.19 -11.89
N LEU A 153 -13.86 0.43 -11.15
CA LEU A 153 -13.86 1.86 -10.87
C LEU A 153 -13.06 2.59 -11.94
N LEU A 154 -13.66 3.62 -12.54
CA LEU A 154 -12.99 4.56 -13.43
C LEU A 154 -12.69 5.84 -12.64
N LEU A 155 -11.42 6.18 -12.43
CA LEU A 155 -11.00 7.33 -11.64
C LEU A 155 -10.34 8.41 -12.51
N ALA A 156 -10.66 9.67 -12.27
CA ALA A 156 -10.17 10.86 -12.99
C ALA A 156 -8.81 11.33 -12.49
N CYS A 157 -7.81 10.45 -12.53
CA CYS A 157 -6.45 10.79 -12.17
C CYS A 157 -5.47 9.88 -12.89
N ARG A 158 -4.22 10.32 -12.98
CA ARG A 158 -3.11 9.50 -13.45
C ARG A 158 -2.26 9.06 -12.27
N VAL A 159 -1.88 7.79 -12.26
CA VAL A 159 -0.85 7.26 -11.36
C VAL A 159 0.31 6.68 -12.16
N SER A 160 1.48 6.61 -11.54
CA SER A 160 2.69 6.10 -12.20
C SER A 160 2.86 4.60 -12.01
N GLY A 161 3.62 3.96 -12.89
CA GLY A 161 4.07 2.57 -12.71
C GLY A 161 4.70 2.35 -11.34
N GLY A 162 4.40 1.21 -10.72
CA GLY A 162 4.69 0.91 -9.31
C GLY A 162 3.49 1.14 -8.37
N THR A 163 2.50 1.94 -8.78
CA THR A 163 1.25 2.15 -8.01
C THR A 163 0.29 0.96 -8.12
N SER A 164 0.45 0.10 -9.13
CA SER A 164 -0.34 -1.13 -9.30
C SER A 164 -0.38 -1.94 -8.01
N GLY A 165 -1.56 -2.43 -7.65
CA GLY A 165 -1.84 -3.13 -6.40
C GLY A 165 -2.03 -2.23 -5.18
N GLY A 166 -1.85 -0.92 -5.33
CA GLY A 166 -2.07 0.06 -4.28
C GLY A 166 -3.55 0.25 -3.95
N PRO A 167 -3.90 0.60 -2.70
CA PRO A 167 -5.30 0.78 -2.34
C PRO A 167 -5.85 2.09 -2.89
N VAL A 168 -7.11 2.03 -3.31
CA VAL A 168 -7.98 3.20 -3.46
C VAL A 168 -8.72 3.38 -2.16
N VAL A 169 -8.57 4.53 -1.51
CA VAL A 169 -9.11 4.77 -0.17
C VAL A 169 -10.08 5.94 -0.13
N ARG A 170 -11.06 5.81 0.76
CA ARG A 170 -11.96 6.88 1.22
C ARG A 170 -11.52 7.28 2.62
N SER A 171 -11.36 8.59 2.84
CA SER A 171 -11.12 9.16 4.16
C SER A 171 -12.43 9.73 4.71
N ARG A 172 -12.95 9.18 5.81
CA ARG A 172 -14.20 9.64 6.47
C ARG A 172 -14.00 9.69 7.99
N ASN A 173 -14.30 10.82 8.61
CA ASN A 173 -14.18 11.02 10.07
C ASN A 173 -12.79 10.64 10.62
N GLY A 174 -11.73 10.98 9.88
CA GLY A 174 -10.35 10.65 10.25
C GLY A 174 -9.95 9.18 10.10
N LYS A 175 -10.83 8.32 9.58
CA LYS A 175 -10.55 6.91 9.30
C LYS A 175 -10.44 6.67 7.80
N ARG A 176 -9.45 5.89 7.39
CA ARG A 176 -9.33 5.40 6.01
C ARG A 176 -10.06 4.07 5.87
N GLN A 177 -10.80 3.93 4.79
CA GLN A 177 -11.40 2.68 4.35
C GLN A 177 -10.99 2.40 2.92
N VAL A 178 -10.70 1.14 2.61
CA VAL A 178 -10.33 0.74 1.25
C VAL A 178 -11.59 0.54 0.43
N VAL A 179 -11.66 1.21 -0.70
CA VAL A 179 -12.73 1.10 -1.69
C VAL A 179 -12.35 0.14 -2.82
N GLY A 180 -11.07 0.07 -3.18
CA GLY A 180 -10.62 -0.74 -4.32
C GLY A 180 -9.11 -0.96 -4.39
N VAL A 181 -8.68 -1.66 -5.43
CA VAL A 181 -7.27 -1.91 -5.77
C VAL A 181 -6.97 -1.33 -7.14
N ALA A 182 -6.01 -0.40 -7.24
CA ALA A 182 -5.60 0.17 -8.52
C ALA A 182 -4.78 -0.85 -9.32
N TRP A 183 -5.05 -0.99 -10.62
CA TRP A 183 -4.38 -2.00 -11.46
C TRP A 183 -3.96 -1.50 -12.85
N ALA A 184 -4.52 -0.40 -13.35
CA ALA A 184 -4.04 0.23 -14.58
C ALA A 184 -4.16 1.75 -14.53
N SER A 185 -3.35 2.43 -15.34
CA SER A 185 -3.43 3.89 -15.53
C SER A 185 -3.20 4.26 -16.99
N GLY A 186 -3.99 5.20 -17.49
CA GLY A 186 -3.79 5.93 -18.73
C GLY A 186 -3.38 7.39 -18.48
N PRO A 187 -3.45 8.26 -19.50
CA PRO A 187 -3.04 9.67 -19.40
C PRO A 187 -3.82 10.50 -18.37
N ASP A 188 -5.11 10.25 -18.19
CA ASP A 188 -6.03 11.00 -17.32
C ASP A 188 -6.96 10.08 -16.50
N VAL A 189 -6.63 8.78 -16.46
CA VAL A 189 -7.50 7.76 -15.92
C VAL A 189 -6.74 6.70 -15.15
N THR A 190 -7.31 6.24 -14.06
CA THR A 190 -6.86 5.08 -13.29
C THR A 190 -8.01 4.10 -13.19
N LEU A 191 -7.73 2.82 -13.42
CA LEU A 191 -8.67 1.72 -13.24
C LEU A 191 -8.38 1.01 -11.93
N ALA A 192 -9.43 0.70 -11.20
CA ALA A 192 -9.35 -0.08 -9.98
C ALA A 192 -10.47 -1.12 -9.91
N THR A 193 -10.24 -2.23 -9.23
CA THR A 193 -11.29 -3.20 -8.90
C THR A 193 -11.86 -2.83 -7.54
N ARG A 194 -13.18 -2.64 -7.46
CA ARG A 194 -13.87 -2.40 -6.19
C ARG A 194 -13.72 -3.61 -5.26
N LEU A 195 -13.50 -3.33 -3.99
CA LEU A 195 -13.48 -4.34 -2.93
C LEU A 195 -14.81 -4.34 -2.17
N GLU A 196 -15.24 -5.53 -1.76
CA GLU A 196 -16.42 -5.73 -0.92
C GLU A 196 -16.00 -6.35 0.43
N PRO A 197 -16.63 -5.99 1.56
CA PRO A 197 -16.21 -6.50 2.88
C PRO A 197 -16.21 -8.03 3.02
N GLY A 198 -17.05 -8.72 2.24
CA GLY A 198 -17.11 -10.19 2.23
C GLY A 198 -16.03 -10.86 1.38
N LEU A 199 -15.26 -10.11 0.60
CA LEU A 199 -14.34 -10.65 -0.40
C LEU A 199 -13.22 -11.51 0.20
N PRO A 200 -12.50 -11.11 1.28
CA PRO A 200 -11.48 -11.99 1.85
C PRO A 200 -12.07 -13.32 2.32
N LYS A 201 -13.26 -13.33 2.92
CA LYS A 201 -13.95 -14.56 3.32
C LYS A 201 -14.31 -15.45 2.12
N LYS A 202 -14.62 -14.89 0.96
CA LYS A 202 -14.93 -15.65 -0.26
C LYS A 202 -13.67 -16.26 -0.88
N VAL A 203 -12.59 -15.49 -0.94
CA VAL A 203 -11.33 -15.90 -1.59
C VAL A 203 -10.48 -16.81 -0.71
N CYS A 204 -10.51 -16.61 0.61
CA CYS A 204 -9.64 -17.31 1.57
C CYS A 204 -10.22 -18.58 2.19
N ARG A 205 -11.47 -18.94 1.86
CA ARG A 205 -12.07 -20.21 2.29
C ARG A 205 -11.75 -21.36 1.34
#